data_AF-A0A2T6ASJ6-F1
#
_entry.id   AF-A0A2T6ASJ6-F1
#
_cell.length_a   1.000
_cell.length_b   1.000
_cell.length_c   1.000
_cell.angle_alpha   90.00
_cell.angle_beta   90.00
_cell.angle_gamma   90.00
#
_symmetry.space_group_name_H-M   'P 1'
#
loop_
_entity.id
_entity.type
_entity.pdbx_description
1 polymer ?
#
loop_
_entity_poly.entity_id
_entity_poly.type
_entity_poly.pdbx_seq_one_letter_code
_entity_poly.pdbx_strand_id
1 'polypeptide(L)'
;MLIGLPALLGPEMLFTLRAMGHGDEIALVDANYPALSHAQRLIRADGHGMIAVLSAILAVLPLDRDVPAPILRAALNNDPAQAGDIHHRIDATCADLAPDHAVAPLEGAALYPRIRAAHAIIATGEPELYGNVILRKGVIGPQDRPVSPRR
;
A
#
# COMPACT_ATOMS: atom_id res chain seq x y z
N MET A 1 -2.04 17.79 11.34
CA MET A 1 -0.59 17.80 11.04
C MET A 1 0.16 17.34 12.27
N LEU A 2 1.18 16.51 12.10
CA LEU A 2 2.02 15.97 13.18
C LEU A 2 3.50 16.09 12.78
N ILE A 3 4.39 16.21 13.76
CA ILE A 3 5.83 16.27 13.52
C ILE A 3 6.33 14.87 13.15
N GLY A 4 7.10 14.76 12.06
CA GLY A 4 7.71 13.49 11.63
C GLY A 4 6.80 12.52 10.89
N LEU A 5 5.57 12.93 10.52
CA LEU A 5 4.64 12.13 9.73
C LEU A 5 4.29 12.85 8.42
N PRO A 6 4.17 12.13 7.28
CA PRO A 6 3.74 12.73 6.03
C PRO A 6 2.36 13.40 6.18
N ALA A 7 2.24 14.64 5.68
CA ALA A 7 1.01 15.44 5.77
C ALA A 7 -0.20 14.78 5.10
N LEU A 8 0.05 13.95 4.08
CA LEU A 8 -0.96 13.18 3.35
C LEU A 8 -1.68 12.16 4.24
N LEU A 9 -1.02 11.65 5.29
CA LEU A 9 -1.62 10.72 6.24
C LEU A 9 -2.60 11.49 7.14
N GLY A 10 -3.83 11.64 6.65
CA GLY A 10 -4.93 12.22 7.40
C GLY A 10 -5.34 11.37 8.61
N PRO A 11 -6.21 11.90 9.48
CA PRO A 11 -6.60 11.23 10.73
C PRO A 11 -7.14 9.81 10.53
N GLU A 12 -8.01 9.62 9.53
CA GLU A 12 -8.62 8.31 9.23
C GLU A 12 -7.60 7.31 8.69
N MET A 13 -6.67 7.76 7.84
CA MET A 13 -5.60 6.92 7.31
C MET A 13 -4.65 6.49 8.42
N LEU A 14 -4.23 7.41 9.29
CA LEU A 14 -3.40 7.08 10.46
C LEU A 14 -4.10 6.12 11.42
N PHE A 15 -5.38 6.36 11.72
CA PHE A 15 -6.17 5.45 12.55
C PHE A 15 -6.19 4.04 11.95
N THR A 16 -6.50 3.93 10.66
CA THR A 16 -6.59 2.64 9.96
C THR A 16 -5.27 1.90 9.97
N LEU A 17 -4.16 2.56 9.56
CA LEU A 17 -2.83 1.96 9.57
C LEU A 17 -2.42 1.50 10.98
N ARG A 18 -2.81 2.25 12.02
CA ARG A 18 -2.51 1.89 13.41
C ARG A 18 -3.37 0.74 13.93
N ALA A 19 -4.63 0.67 13.51
CA ALA A 19 -5.59 -0.36 13.91
C ALA A 19 -5.35 -1.73 13.23
N MET A 20 -4.71 -1.74 12.04
CA MET A 20 -4.32 -2.98 11.37
C MET A 20 -3.42 -3.86 12.26
N GLY A 21 -3.65 -5.18 12.24
CA GLY A 21 -2.78 -6.19 12.83
C GLY A 21 -1.67 -6.66 11.88
N HIS A 22 -0.79 -7.54 12.37
CA HIS A 22 0.13 -8.25 11.48
C HIS A 22 -0.66 -9.19 10.55
N GLY A 23 -0.31 -9.19 9.27
CA GLY A 23 -0.96 -9.97 8.22
C GLY A 23 -2.16 -9.28 7.58
N ASP A 24 -2.66 -8.17 8.17
CA ASP A 24 -3.69 -7.35 7.52
C ASP A 24 -3.13 -6.72 6.24
N GLU A 25 -3.98 -6.64 5.22
CA GLU A 25 -3.68 -6.03 3.93
C GLU A 25 -4.43 -4.70 3.79
N ILE A 26 -3.78 -3.71 3.19
CA ILE A 26 -4.41 -2.45 2.77
C ILE A 26 -4.18 -2.28 1.27
N ALA A 27 -5.25 -1.99 0.54
CA ALA A 27 -5.19 -1.79 -0.90
C ALA A 27 -5.18 -0.30 -1.23
N LEU A 28 -4.26 0.14 -2.07
CA LEU A 28 -4.29 1.42 -2.75
C LEU A 28 -4.80 1.18 -4.16
N VAL A 29 -5.83 1.89 -4.58
CA VAL A 29 -6.47 1.64 -5.87
C VAL A 29 -6.52 2.88 -6.76
N ASP A 30 -6.43 2.65 -8.07
CA ASP A 30 -6.51 3.68 -9.10
C ASP A 30 -7.92 4.29 -9.18
N ALA A 31 -8.05 5.41 -9.90
CA ALA A 31 -9.29 6.17 -9.98
C ALA A 31 -10.44 5.43 -10.71
N ASN A 32 -10.13 4.36 -11.44
CA ASN A 32 -11.12 3.55 -12.17
C ASN A 32 -11.58 2.33 -11.37
N TYR A 33 -10.89 1.98 -10.28
CA TYR A 33 -11.28 0.85 -9.45
C TYR A 33 -12.62 1.11 -8.73
N PRO A 34 -13.54 0.13 -8.67
CA PRO A 34 -14.84 0.29 -8.01
C PRO A 34 -14.73 0.23 -6.47
N ALA A 35 -13.95 1.13 -5.88
CA ALA A 35 -13.58 1.13 -4.48
C ALA A 35 -14.79 1.17 -3.55
N LEU A 36 -15.78 2.02 -3.85
CA LEU A 36 -17.01 2.14 -3.06
C LEU A 36 -17.82 0.84 -2.98
N SER A 37 -17.78 0.01 -4.03
CA SER A 37 -18.52 -1.27 -4.05
C SER A 37 -17.76 -2.39 -3.36
N HIS A 38 -16.43 -2.31 -3.31
CA HIS A 38 -15.56 -3.42 -2.87
C HIS A 38 -14.98 -3.23 -1.47
N ALA A 39 -14.93 -2.01 -0.95
CA ALA A 39 -14.28 -1.71 0.31
C ALA A 39 -15.14 -2.14 1.51
N GLN A 40 -14.53 -2.86 2.46
CA GLN A 40 -15.08 -2.98 3.83
C GLN A 40 -14.97 -1.66 4.59
N ARG A 41 -13.87 -0.94 4.35
CA ARG A 41 -13.58 0.40 4.85
C ARG A 41 -12.95 1.19 3.71
N LEU A 42 -13.60 2.29 3.31
CA LEU A 42 -13.13 3.13 2.22
C LEU A 42 -12.51 4.40 2.78
N ILE A 43 -11.28 4.67 2.40
CA ILE A 43 -10.60 5.96 2.63
C ILE A 43 -10.45 6.64 1.27
N ARG A 44 -10.85 7.90 1.18
CA ARG A 44 -10.73 8.71 -0.03
C ARG A 44 -9.46 9.55 0.01
N ALA A 45 -8.61 9.41 -1.01
CA ALA A 45 -7.41 10.19 -1.24
C ALA A 45 -7.44 10.81 -2.64
N ASP A 46 -8.61 11.31 -3.06
CA ASP A 46 -8.79 11.97 -4.34
C ASP A 46 -7.83 13.14 -4.51
N GLY A 47 -7.35 13.37 -5.72
CA GLY A 47 -6.35 14.41 -6.01
C GLY A 47 -4.91 14.03 -5.65
N HIS A 48 -4.68 12.86 -5.03
CA HIS A 48 -3.35 12.30 -4.82
C HIS A 48 -3.10 11.10 -5.75
N GLY A 49 -1.97 11.11 -6.45
CA GLY A 49 -1.55 9.98 -7.30
C GLY A 49 -0.99 8.81 -6.49
N MET A 50 -0.89 7.65 -7.13
CA MET A 50 -0.52 6.38 -6.49
C MET A 50 0.81 6.47 -5.74
N ILE A 51 1.82 7.05 -6.39
CA ILE A 51 3.17 7.15 -5.83
C ILE A 51 3.19 7.99 -4.54
N ALA A 52 2.48 9.12 -4.51
CA ALA A 52 2.45 9.97 -3.32
C ALA A 52 1.80 9.27 -2.12
N VAL A 53 0.71 8.54 -2.36
CA VAL A 53 0.02 7.77 -1.30
C VAL A 53 0.87 6.58 -0.85
N LEU A 54 1.43 5.82 -1.80
CA LEU A 54 2.32 4.69 -1.53
C LEU A 54 3.53 5.11 -0.68
N SER A 55 4.24 6.17 -1.07
CA SER A 55 5.39 6.68 -0.33
C SER A 55 5.00 7.12 1.09
N ALA A 56 3.86 7.79 1.26
CA ALA A 56 3.40 8.23 2.57
C ALA A 56 3.10 7.04 3.49
N ILE A 57 2.51 5.96 2.98
CA ILE A 57 2.23 4.76 3.77
C ILE A 57 3.51 4.00 4.11
N LEU A 58 4.40 3.78 3.12
CA LEU A 58 5.67 3.07 3.33
C LEU A 58 6.58 3.76 4.35
N ALA A 59 6.46 5.09 4.51
CA ALA A 59 7.20 5.82 5.54
C ALA A 59 6.85 5.42 6.99
N VAL A 60 5.71 4.75 7.22
CA VAL A 60 5.21 4.44 8.57
C VAL A 60 4.74 2.99 8.76
N LEU A 61 4.43 2.28 7.68
CA LEU A 61 3.87 0.92 7.73
C LEU A 61 5.00 -0.12 7.70
N PRO A 62 5.20 -0.91 8.78
CA PRO A 62 6.09 -2.06 8.71
C PRO A 62 5.50 -3.09 7.75
N LEU A 63 6.32 -3.60 6.82
CA LEU A 63 5.91 -4.63 5.87
C LEU A 63 6.24 -6.04 6.38
N ASP A 64 5.44 -7.00 5.95
CA ASP A 64 5.53 -8.39 6.38
C ASP A 64 6.81 -9.08 5.85
N ARG A 65 7.64 -9.59 6.75
CA ARG A 65 8.89 -10.30 6.44
C ARG A 65 8.70 -11.82 6.34
N ASP A 66 7.55 -12.33 6.76
CA ASP A 66 7.25 -13.76 6.83
C ASP A 66 6.58 -14.28 5.56
N VAL A 67 6.49 -13.44 4.52
CA VAL A 67 5.94 -13.77 3.20
C VAL A 67 6.96 -13.47 2.09
N PRO A 68 6.93 -14.20 0.97
CA PRO A 68 7.86 -13.95 -0.14
C PRO A 68 7.79 -12.53 -0.73
N ALA A 69 6.59 -11.93 -0.77
CA ALA A 69 6.36 -10.58 -1.25
C ALA A 69 5.22 -9.92 -0.46
N PRO A 70 5.51 -8.92 0.41
CA PRO A 70 4.47 -8.19 1.14
C PRO A 70 3.87 -7.05 0.32
N ILE A 71 4.45 -6.71 -0.82
CA ILE A 71 3.96 -5.71 -1.76
C ILE A 71 3.49 -6.45 -3.00
N LEU A 72 2.21 -6.29 -3.33
CA LEU A 72 1.62 -6.84 -4.54
C LEU A 72 1.14 -5.68 -5.40
N ARG A 73 1.31 -5.75 -6.71
CA ARG A 73 0.73 -4.77 -7.63
C ARG A 73 -0.01 -5.45 -8.75
N ALA A 74 -0.90 -4.72 -9.41
CA ALA A 74 -1.46 -5.16 -10.66
C ALA A 74 -0.37 -5.33 -11.72
N ALA A 75 -0.63 -6.25 -12.65
CA ALA A 75 0.16 -6.45 -13.83
C ALA A 75 -0.51 -5.78 -15.04
N LEU A 76 0.31 -5.27 -15.96
CA LEU A 76 -0.19 -4.67 -17.18
C LEU A 76 -0.96 -5.73 -17.99
N ASN A 77 -2.15 -5.39 -18.49
CA ASN A 77 -3.02 -6.30 -19.25
C ASN A 77 -3.35 -7.61 -18.52
N ASN A 78 -3.25 -7.64 -17.19
CA ASN A 78 -3.38 -8.85 -16.37
C ASN A 78 -2.33 -9.94 -16.69
N ASP A 79 -1.17 -9.58 -17.23
CA ASP A 79 -0.06 -10.51 -17.49
C ASP A 79 1.13 -10.15 -16.58
N PRO A 80 1.48 -10.98 -15.58
CA PRO A 80 2.61 -10.72 -14.67
C PRO A 80 3.97 -10.51 -15.34
N ALA A 81 4.15 -10.92 -16.60
CA ALA A 81 5.37 -10.66 -17.36
C ALA A 81 5.42 -9.25 -17.96
N GLN A 82 4.31 -8.50 -17.94
CA GLN A 82 4.21 -7.17 -18.53
C GLN A 82 4.23 -6.08 -17.45
N ALA A 83 4.92 -4.99 -17.78
CA ALA A 83 5.00 -3.78 -16.99
C ALA A 83 4.89 -2.55 -17.91
N GLY A 84 4.56 -1.42 -17.31
CA GLY A 84 4.40 -0.12 -17.96
C GLY A 84 4.82 0.98 -17.00
N ASP A 85 4.66 2.24 -17.39
CA ASP A 85 5.25 3.38 -16.68
C ASP A 85 4.86 3.45 -15.20
N ILE A 86 3.56 3.34 -14.88
CA ILE A 86 3.09 3.29 -13.49
C ILE A 86 3.73 2.15 -12.68
N HIS A 87 3.90 0.98 -13.28
CA HIS A 87 4.50 -0.19 -12.62
C HIS A 87 5.97 0.05 -12.30
N HIS A 88 6.73 0.63 -13.24
CA HIS A 88 8.12 0.99 -13.00
C HIS A 88 8.27 2.04 -11.91
N ARG A 89 7.36 3.03 -11.85
CA ARG A 89 7.34 4.03 -10.77
C ARG A 89 7.01 3.40 -9.42
N ILE A 90 6.06 2.47 -9.36
CA ILE A 90 5.74 1.71 -8.14
C ILE A 90 6.96 0.90 -7.69
N ASP A 91 7.55 0.11 -8.59
CA ASP A 91 8.69 -0.76 -8.30
C ASP A 91 9.90 0.06 -7.81
N ALA A 92 10.19 1.19 -8.47
CA ALA A 92 11.26 2.10 -8.05
C ALA A 92 10.99 2.73 -6.68
N THR A 93 9.75 3.14 -6.40
CA THR A 93 9.35 3.70 -5.09
C THR A 93 9.52 2.67 -3.97
N CYS A 94 9.14 1.41 -4.23
CA CYS A 94 9.32 0.33 -3.29
C CYS A 94 10.80 -0.02 -3.08
N ALA A 95 11.61 -0.04 -4.13
CA ALA A 95 13.04 -0.28 -4.02
C ALA A 95 13.76 0.79 -3.18
N ASP A 96 13.33 2.05 -3.26
CA ASP A 96 13.89 3.16 -2.47
C ASP A 96 13.45 3.12 -1.00
N LEU A 97 12.16 2.92 -0.75
CA LEU A 97 11.58 3.05 0.60
C LEU A 97 11.51 1.72 1.37
N ALA A 98 11.58 0.60 0.68
CA ALA A 98 11.41 -0.75 1.21
C ALA A 98 12.36 -1.75 0.52
N PRO A 99 13.68 -1.50 0.46
CA PRO A 99 14.65 -2.27 -0.34
C PRO A 99 14.72 -3.76 -0.01
N ASP A 100 14.38 -4.15 1.23
CA ASP A 100 14.40 -5.54 1.70
C ASP A 100 13.11 -6.32 1.35
N HIS A 101 12.16 -5.70 0.65
CA HIS A 101 10.84 -6.27 0.39
C HIS A 101 10.59 -6.41 -1.10
N ALA A 102 10.33 -7.65 -1.52
CA ALA A 102 9.99 -7.93 -2.91
C ALA A 102 8.60 -7.38 -3.27
N VAL A 103 8.51 -6.86 -4.50
CA VAL A 103 7.25 -6.52 -5.16
C VAL A 103 6.88 -7.64 -6.11
N ALA A 104 5.66 -8.16 -6.03
CA ALA A 104 5.17 -9.19 -6.93
C ALA A 104 4.00 -8.67 -7.81
N PRO A 105 4.08 -8.78 -9.15
CA PRO A 105 2.96 -8.50 -10.03
C PRO A 105 1.94 -9.64 -9.99
N LEU A 106 0.65 -9.28 -9.98
CA LEU A 106 -0.47 -10.23 -10.03
C LEU A 106 -1.44 -9.89 -11.16
N GLU A 107 -1.97 -10.92 -11.80
CA GLU A 107 -3.13 -10.82 -12.67
C GLU A 107 -4.42 -10.49 -11.86
N GLY A 108 -5.41 -9.89 -12.52
CA GLY A 108 -6.66 -9.47 -11.86
C GLY A 108 -7.40 -10.60 -11.13
N ALA A 109 -7.37 -11.83 -11.65
CA ALA A 109 -8.01 -12.99 -11.03
C ALA A 109 -7.44 -13.30 -9.64
N ALA A 110 -6.13 -13.10 -9.44
CA ALA A 110 -5.46 -13.26 -8.15
C ALA A 110 -5.52 -11.99 -7.30
N LEU A 111 -5.47 -10.81 -7.91
CA LEU A 111 -5.40 -9.52 -7.21
C LEU A 111 -6.75 -9.08 -6.63
N TYR A 112 -7.83 -9.10 -7.43
CA TYR A 112 -9.12 -8.52 -7.02
C TYR A 112 -9.77 -9.18 -5.81
N PRO A 113 -9.71 -10.53 -5.63
CA PRO A 113 -10.17 -11.14 -4.39
C PRO A 113 -9.42 -10.62 -3.16
N ARG A 114 -8.10 -10.40 -3.26
CA ARG A 114 -7.31 -9.85 -2.16
C ARG A 114 -7.66 -8.39 -1.86
N ILE A 115 -7.86 -7.56 -2.89
CA ILE A 115 -8.33 -6.17 -2.68
C ILE A 115 -9.68 -6.14 -1.94
N ARG A 116 -10.63 -7.00 -2.33
CA ARG A 116 -11.94 -7.10 -1.65
C ARG A 116 -11.85 -7.62 -0.21
N ALA A 117 -10.84 -8.43 0.09
CA ALA A 117 -10.58 -8.98 1.42
C ALA A 117 -9.72 -8.06 2.29
N ALA A 118 -9.13 -7.00 1.72
CA ALA A 118 -8.25 -6.08 2.44
C ALA A 118 -8.99 -5.39 3.59
N HIS A 119 -8.25 -5.10 4.67
CA HIS A 119 -8.75 -4.41 5.85
C HIS A 119 -9.36 -3.05 5.52
N ALA A 120 -8.75 -2.35 4.55
CA ALA A 120 -9.23 -1.10 3.99
C ALA A 120 -8.78 -0.94 2.53
N ILE A 121 -9.52 -0.10 1.80
CA ILE A 121 -9.17 0.36 0.47
C ILE A 121 -8.98 1.88 0.53
N ILE A 122 -7.86 2.37 0.01
CA ILE A 122 -7.59 3.79 -0.23
C ILE A 122 -7.80 4.06 -1.73
N ALA A 123 -8.88 4.77 -2.04
CA ALA A 123 -9.15 5.23 -3.41
C ALA A 123 -8.32 6.47 -3.71
N THR A 124 -7.38 6.34 -4.63
CA THR A 124 -6.51 7.44 -5.07
C THR A 124 -7.10 8.16 -6.28
N GLY A 125 -6.51 9.29 -6.65
CA GLY A 125 -6.78 9.99 -7.90
C GLY A 125 -5.90 9.54 -9.07
N GLU A 126 -5.20 8.40 -8.98
CA GLU A 126 -4.30 7.91 -10.03
C GLU A 126 -5.07 7.61 -11.34
N PRO A 127 -4.81 8.32 -12.44
CA PRO A 127 -5.50 8.09 -13.71
C PRO A 127 -4.94 6.90 -14.50
N GLU A 128 -3.68 6.51 -14.27
CA GLU A 128 -3.06 5.39 -15.00
C GLU A 128 -3.71 4.05 -14.64
N LEU A 129 -4.08 3.27 -15.66
CA LEU A 129 -4.71 1.96 -15.48
C LEU A 129 -3.72 0.94 -14.91
N TYR A 130 -4.25 -0.07 -14.22
CA TYR A 130 -3.45 -1.12 -13.59
C TYR A 130 -2.50 -0.56 -12.51
N GLY A 131 -2.87 0.56 -11.86
CA GLY A 131 -2.07 1.18 -10.80
C GLY A 131 -2.27 0.56 -9.42
N ASN A 132 -3.16 -0.42 -9.26
CA ASN A 132 -3.55 -0.94 -7.95
C ASN A 132 -2.39 -1.66 -7.22
N VAL A 133 -2.23 -1.39 -5.93
CA VAL A 133 -1.20 -1.95 -5.04
C VAL A 133 -1.85 -2.49 -3.77
N ILE A 134 -1.31 -3.58 -3.22
CA ILE A 134 -1.65 -4.11 -1.90
C ILE A 134 -0.38 -4.13 -1.06
N LEU A 135 -0.48 -3.65 0.17
CA LEU A 135 0.56 -3.73 1.18
C LEU A 135 0.10 -4.64 2.31
N ARG A 136 0.93 -5.61 2.69
CA ARG A 136 0.70 -6.49 3.84
C ARG A 136 1.52 -6.03 5.04
N LYS A 137 0.85 -5.79 6.17
CA LYS A 137 1.48 -5.27 7.38
C LYS A 137 2.27 -6.35 8.12
N GLY A 138 3.51 -6.02 8.46
CA GLY A 138 4.42 -6.85 9.24
C GLY A 138 4.35 -6.62 10.75
N VAL A 139 5.24 -7.32 11.44
CA VAL A 139 5.48 -7.13 12.88
C VAL A 139 6.42 -5.94 13.12
N ILE A 140 6.31 -5.33 14.30
CA ILE A 140 7.33 -4.39 14.82
C ILE A 140 8.15 -5.15 15.84
N GLY A 141 9.35 -5.58 15.46
CA GLY A 141 10.25 -6.37 16.29
C GLY A 141 10.96 -5.53 17.35
N PRO A 142 11.68 -6.18 18.30
CA PRO A 142 12.49 -5.47 19.30
C PRO A 142 13.50 -4.48 18.71
N GLN A 143 14.06 -4.78 17.53
CA GLN A 143 14.98 -3.94 16.78
C GLN A 143 14.33 -2.71 16.14
N ASP A 144 13.02 -2.77 15.88
CA ASP A 144 12.25 -1.71 15.23
C ASP A 144 11.59 -0.76 16.24
N ARG A 145 11.67 -1.08 17.54
CA ARG A 145 11.10 -0.21 18.57
C ARG A 145 11.96 1.05 18.70
N PRO A 146 11.35 2.25 18.64
CA PRO A 146 12.09 3.46 18.95
C PRO A 146 12.69 3.32 20.36
N VAL A 147 13.99 3.62 20.48
CA VAL A 147 14.67 3.67 21.76
C VAL A 147 13.90 4.67 22.61
N SER A 148 13.28 4.20 23.69
CA SER A 148 12.54 5.09 24.59
C SER A 148 13.49 6.18 25.06
N PRO A 149 13.17 7.48 24.89
CA PRO A 149 14.04 8.54 25.36
C PRO A 149 14.26 8.31 26.86
N ARG A 150 15.52 8.18 27.26
CA ARG A 150 15.88 8.13 28.67
C ARG A 150 15.35 9.42 29.30
N ARG A 151 14.49 9.29 30.31
CA ARG A 151 14.01 10.41 31.12
C ARG A 151 15.18 11.08 31.84
#